data_AF-A0A845YH77-F1
#
_entry.id   AF-A0A845YH77-F1
#
_cell.length_a   1.000
_cell.length_b   1.000
_cell.length_c   1.000
_cell.angle_alpha   90.00
_cell.angle_beta   90.00
_cell.angle_gamma   90.00
#
_symmetry.space_group_name_H-M   'P 1'
#
loop_
_entity.id
_entity.type
_entity.pdbx_description
1 polymer ?
#
loop_
_entity_poly.entity_id
_entity_poly.type
_entity_poly.pdbx_seq_one_letter_code
_entity_poly.pdbx_strand_id
1 'polypeptide(L)'
;MVMISAFRLYFPRPVRPASPRLRTRFPTLFFAHPSASRLLALGLILATFSSMMPRAVAASKRVSNGQIIQINGDVQLKRSYGSVTRPKVGTRIYPQDKLMAANGAQVVVQCADLSSLSVEGAGEHRLDGCASVTKKAQCTPGTYKCPSRPGSIALNNSSIPYIISPRRTNLLNPQPKLRWNPVPGATSYTVSIKGEGVDWKTKVSDTQIVYPGEQPLQPGGYYLLIVRADTGASSTDEPIIPGGLGFSLLEATSAQQVRSQAAEIAQQPWTKQAKTLALVNLYLKYGLTFEAVEMLEDLVNGGVETAPIYNKVGELYLNFLALAPQAKTYYAQAVKLADSNDIEEQTVAQEGLGQVQARFGNQDEAIRLLTMARDGYEALGDTERVSQLEKQLRALISKGK
;
A
#
# COMPACT_ATOMS: atom_id res chain seq x y z
N MET A 1 4.10 -65.13 -4.98
CA MET A 1 3.66 -65.79 -6.22
C MET A 1 2.12 -65.69 -6.29
N VAL A 2 1.60 -64.82 -7.18
CA VAL A 2 0.28 -64.88 -7.89
C VAL A 2 -0.99 -64.77 -7.00
N MET A 3 -2.04 -63.94 -7.20
CA MET A 3 -2.63 -63.05 -8.25
C MET A 3 -3.66 -62.13 -7.52
N ILE A 4 -3.77 -60.80 -7.72
CA ILE A 4 -4.52 -60.03 -8.76
C ILE A 4 -5.93 -60.55 -9.11
N SER A 5 -6.99 -59.76 -8.82
CA SER A 5 -7.97 -59.33 -9.84
C SER A 5 -8.98 -58.27 -9.38
N ALA A 6 -9.31 -57.41 -10.34
CA ALA A 6 -10.08 -56.17 -10.27
C ALA A 6 -11.60 -56.36 -10.42
N PHE A 7 -12.38 -55.31 -10.08
CA PHE A 7 -13.73 -55.15 -10.63
C PHE A 7 -14.00 -53.72 -11.11
N ARG A 8 -14.74 -53.67 -12.23
CA ARG A 8 -14.92 -52.59 -13.21
C ARG A 8 -16.18 -51.76 -12.93
N LEU A 9 -16.15 -50.54 -13.47
CA LEU A 9 -17.20 -49.53 -13.61
C LEU A 9 -18.47 -50.04 -14.33
N TYR A 10 -19.64 -49.48 -13.96
CA TYR A 10 -20.82 -49.41 -14.83
C TYR A 10 -21.59 -48.09 -14.61
N PHE A 11 -21.76 -47.32 -15.68
CA PHE A 11 -22.63 -46.14 -15.80
C PHE A 11 -24.00 -46.55 -16.36
N PRO A 12 -25.07 -45.78 -16.06
CA PRO A 12 -26.10 -45.55 -17.08
C PRO A 12 -26.44 -44.05 -17.27
N ARG A 13 -26.69 -43.69 -18.53
CA ARG A 13 -27.57 -42.58 -19.02
C ARG A 13 -28.74 -43.27 -19.77
N PRO A 14 -29.81 -42.59 -20.28
CA PRO A 14 -30.25 -41.18 -20.24
C PRO A 14 -31.76 -41.03 -19.88
N VAL A 15 -32.37 -39.83 -20.05
CA VAL A 15 -33.63 -39.56 -20.82
C VAL A 15 -34.09 -38.09 -20.61
N ARG A 16 -34.48 -37.42 -21.71
CA ARG A 16 -35.14 -36.09 -21.78
C ARG A 16 -36.67 -36.26 -21.88
N PRO A 17 -37.47 -35.24 -21.50
CA PRO A 17 -38.56 -34.78 -22.38
C PRO A 17 -38.57 -33.22 -22.49
N ALA A 18 -38.63 -32.63 -23.68
CA ALA A 18 -39.81 -32.36 -24.53
C ALA A 18 -40.67 -31.17 -24.04
N SER A 19 -40.66 -30.09 -24.82
CA SER A 19 -41.48 -28.87 -24.71
C SER A 19 -42.85 -29.06 -25.37
N PRO A 20 -43.86 -28.23 -25.03
CA PRO A 20 -44.91 -27.90 -25.98
C PRO A 20 -45.02 -26.39 -26.26
N ARG A 21 -45.21 -26.08 -27.54
CA ARG A 21 -45.72 -24.80 -28.06
C ARG A 21 -47.25 -24.79 -27.96
N LEU A 22 -47.85 -23.63 -27.69
CA LEU A 22 -49.23 -23.35 -28.11
C LEU A 22 -49.35 -21.90 -28.59
N ARG A 23 -49.92 -21.78 -29.79
CA ARG A 23 -50.31 -20.55 -30.52
C ARG A 23 -51.75 -20.17 -30.16
N THR A 24 -52.16 -19.02 -30.71
CA THR A 24 -53.53 -18.49 -30.97
C THR A 24 -53.96 -17.41 -29.98
N ARG A 25 -54.65 -16.32 -30.34
CA ARG A 25 -55.11 -15.73 -31.63
C ARG A 25 -55.51 -14.27 -31.32
N PHE A 26 -55.46 -13.41 -32.34
CA PHE A 26 -56.04 -12.05 -32.40
C PHE A 26 -57.58 -12.03 -32.21
N PRO A 27 -58.17 -10.85 -31.94
CA PRO A 27 -58.87 -10.16 -33.03
C PRO A 27 -58.64 -8.63 -33.11
N THR A 28 -58.69 -8.16 -34.35
CA THR A 28 -58.86 -6.78 -34.86
C THR A 28 -60.32 -6.39 -35.00
N LEU A 29 -60.65 -5.09 -34.91
CA LEU A 29 -61.65 -4.27 -35.65
C LEU A 29 -61.90 -2.98 -34.83
N PHE A 30 -62.22 -1.79 -35.35
CA PHE A 30 -61.99 -1.01 -36.57
C PHE A 30 -62.70 0.35 -36.34
N PHE A 31 -62.19 1.42 -36.99
CA PHE A 31 -62.83 2.72 -37.33
C PHE A 31 -63.43 3.66 -36.26
N ALA A 32 -62.93 4.90 -36.20
CA ALA A 32 -63.55 6.07 -36.89
C ALA A 32 -62.83 7.40 -36.58
N HIS A 33 -62.49 8.14 -37.64
CA HIS A 33 -62.34 9.62 -37.67
C HIS A 33 -63.71 10.25 -38.04
N PRO A 34 -63.94 11.58 -38.08
CA PRO A 34 -63.01 12.75 -38.05
C PRO A 34 -63.45 13.83 -37.02
N SER A 35 -62.72 14.94 -36.81
CA SER A 35 -62.98 16.23 -37.48
C SER A 35 -62.12 17.34 -36.87
N ALA A 36 -61.82 18.33 -37.71
CA ALA A 36 -60.87 19.41 -37.52
C ALA A 36 -61.15 20.40 -36.37
N SER A 37 -60.09 20.98 -35.82
CA SER A 37 -60.06 22.38 -35.37
C SER A 37 -58.64 22.93 -35.41
N ARG A 38 -58.49 24.02 -36.16
CA ARG A 38 -57.30 24.87 -36.25
C ARG A 38 -57.11 25.60 -34.91
N LEU A 39 -55.89 25.70 -34.41
CA LEU A 39 -55.45 26.81 -33.57
C LEU A 39 -53.93 26.97 -33.67
N LEU A 40 -53.52 28.20 -33.96
CA LEU A 40 -52.15 28.69 -33.96
C LEU A 40 -51.49 28.48 -32.58
N ALA A 41 -50.18 28.17 -32.54
CA ALA A 41 -49.25 28.86 -31.64
C ALA A 41 -47.79 28.37 -31.80
N LEU A 42 -46.91 29.35 -31.97
CA LEU A 42 -45.50 29.43 -31.56
C LEU A 42 -44.51 28.35 -32.05
N GLY A 43 -43.60 28.80 -32.92
CA GLY A 43 -42.35 28.11 -33.21
C GLY A 43 -41.49 27.95 -31.95
N LEU A 44 -41.27 26.70 -31.56
CA LEU A 44 -40.28 26.32 -30.57
C LEU A 44 -38.93 26.20 -31.29
N ILE A 45 -38.04 27.19 -31.08
CA ILE A 45 -36.62 27.04 -31.40
C ILE A 45 -36.06 26.05 -30.37
N LEU A 46 -35.85 24.80 -30.80
CA LEU A 46 -35.05 23.83 -30.06
C LEU A 46 -33.60 24.32 -30.08
N ALA A 47 -33.24 25.13 -29.09
CA ALA A 47 -31.85 25.33 -28.71
C ALA A 47 -31.34 23.98 -28.21
N THR A 48 -30.61 23.27 -29.06
CA THR A 48 -29.82 22.12 -28.66
C THR A 48 -28.73 22.63 -27.73
N PHE A 49 -29.04 22.66 -26.42
CA PHE A 49 -28.03 22.68 -25.38
C PHE A 49 -27.21 21.39 -25.55
N SER A 50 -26.17 21.47 -26.36
CA SER A 50 -25.01 20.58 -26.24
C SER A 50 -24.48 20.84 -24.84
N SER A 51 -25.00 20.06 -23.90
CA SER A 51 -24.36 19.83 -22.62
C SER A 51 -22.98 19.30 -22.96
N MET A 52 -21.99 20.20 -22.97
CA MET A 52 -20.62 19.83 -22.69
C MET A 52 -20.64 19.26 -21.28
N MET A 53 -21.01 17.99 -21.15
CA MET A 53 -20.65 17.25 -19.96
C MET A 53 -19.12 17.38 -19.86
N PRO A 54 -18.58 17.92 -18.75
CA PRO A 54 -17.15 17.86 -18.54
C PRO A 54 -16.77 16.39 -18.68
N ARG A 55 -15.86 16.10 -19.62
CA ARG A 55 -15.28 14.77 -19.75
C ARG A 55 -14.84 14.35 -18.36
N ALA A 56 -15.44 13.27 -17.85
CA ALA A 56 -14.99 12.67 -16.61
C ALA A 56 -13.49 12.39 -16.76
N VAL A 57 -12.66 13.19 -16.11
CA VAL A 57 -11.23 12.94 -16.01
C VAL A 57 -11.13 11.60 -15.29
N ALA A 58 -10.60 10.59 -15.98
CA ALA A 58 -10.44 9.26 -15.43
C ALA A 58 -9.71 9.35 -14.08
N ALA A 59 -10.34 8.84 -13.02
CA ALA A 59 -9.85 8.88 -11.64
C ALA A 59 -8.34 8.61 -11.58
N SER A 60 -7.59 9.65 -11.21
CA SER A 60 -6.15 9.66 -11.27
C SER A 60 -5.53 9.54 -9.90
N LYS A 61 -5.40 8.29 -9.39
CA LYS A 61 -4.75 7.99 -8.10
C LYS A 61 -3.59 8.95 -7.86
N ARG A 62 -3.73 9.83 -6.87
CA ARG A 62 -2.75 10.87 -6.56
C ARG A 62 -1.42 10.21 -6.16
N VAL A 63 -0.45 10.24 -7.06
CA VAL A 63 0.91 9.75 -6.80
C VAL A 63 1.67 10.88 -6.15
N SER A 64 2.27 10.63 -4.99
CA SER A 64 3.15 11.61 -4.38
C SER A 64 4.40 11.80 -5.24
N ASN A 65 4.78 13.06 -5.49
CA ASN A 65 5.99 13.40 -6.24
C ASN A 65 7.16 13.81 -5.33
N GLY A 66 7.00 13.70 -4.01
CA GLY A 66 8.07 13.95 -3.04
C GLY A 66 7.60 13.91 -1.58
N GLN A 67 8.51 14.18 -0.67
CA GLN A 67 8.28 14.19 0.77
C GLN A 67 9.04 15.33 1.42
N ILE A 68 8.42 16.01 2.37
CA ILE A 68 9.10 17.00 3.21
C ILE A 68 10.00 16.25 4.19
N ILE A 69 11.32 16.46 4.10
CA ILE A 69 12.31 15.80 4.97
C ILE A 69 12.84 16.73 6.06
N GLN A 70 12.68 18.05 5.90
CA GLN A 70 13.08 19.04 6.90
C GLN A 70 12.16 20.26 6.86
N ILE A 71 11.83 20.79 8.03
CA ILE A 71 11.10 22.06 8.21
C ILE A 71 11.79 22.84 9.33
N ASN A 72 12.15 24.08 9.05
CA ASN A 72 12.56 25.08 10.02
C ASN A 72 11.63 26.30 9.87
N GLY A 73 10.99 26.75 10.95
CA GLY A 73 10.04 27.87 10.92
C GLY A 73 8.61 27.48 10.51
N ASP A 74 7.76 28.49 10.36
CA ASP A 74 6.32 28.31 10.12
C ASP A 74 6.01 28.12 8.63
N VAL A 75 5.30 27.04 8.33
CA VAL A 75 4.95 26.64 6.97
C VAL A 75 3.52 26.12 6.95
N GLN A 76 2.80 26.43 5.87
CA GLN A 76 1.52 25.83 5.53
C GLN A 76 1.61 25.15 4.17
N LEU A 77 0.86 24.08 3.99
CA LEU A 77 0.76 23.32 2.76
C LEU A 77 -0.65 23.49 2.21
N LYS A 78 -0.75 24.13 1.05
CA LYS A 78 -2.00 24.25 0.32
C LYS A 78 -2.10 23.12 -0.70
N ARG A 79 -3.09 22.25 -0.53
CA ARG A 79 -3.36 21.14 -1.45
C ARG A 79 -3.98 21.63 -2.75
N SER A 80 -3.85 20.85 -3.82
CA SER A 80 -4.45 21.17 -5.13
C SER A 80 -5.98 21.29 -5.08
N TYR A 81 -6.61 20.60 -4.13
CA TYR A 81 -8.06 20.64 -3.89
C TYR A 81 -8.47 21.75 -2.89
N GLY A 82 -7.54 22.62 -2.48
CA GLY A 82 -7.81 23.87 -1.77
C GLY A 82 -7.62 23.84 -0.26
N SER A 83 -7.54 22.66 0.38
CA SER A 83 -7.28 22.58 1.82
C SER A 83 -5.91 23.17 2.17
N VAL A 84 -5.81 23.69 3.40
CA VAL A 84 -4.56 24.23 3.95
C VAL A 84 -4.27 23.51 5.25
N THR A 85 -3.10 22.86 5.33
CA THR A 85 -2.65 22.11 6.51
C THR A 85 -1.30 22.62 6.98
N ARG A 86 -0.90 22.28 8.20
CA ARG A 86 0.45 22.54 8.71
C ARG A 86 1.26 21.26 8.56
N PRO A 87 2.14 21.15 7.54
CA PRO A 87 2.86 19.91 7.30
C PRO A 87 3.81 19.60 8.45
N LYS A 88 4.08 18.30 8.63
CA LYS A 88 5.11 17.80 9.53
C LYS A 88 6.24 17.19 8.70
N VAL A 89 7.37 16.96 9.34
CA VAL A 89 8.44 16.17 8.71
C VAL A 89 7.89 14.78 8.38
N GLY A 90 8.10 14.33 7.14
CA GLY A 90 7.54 13.12 6.58
C GLY A 90 6.23 13.31 5.81
N THR A 91 5.60 14.50 5.84
CA THR A 91 4.39 14.78 5.04
C THR A 91 4.70 14.64 3.54
N ARG A 92 3.85 13.91 2.82
CA ARG A 92 3.95 13.71 1.38
C ARG A 92 3.46 14.95 0.64
N ILE A 93 4.13 15.26 -0.47
CA ILE A 93 3.69 16.28 -1.41
C ILE A 93 3.15 15.63 -2.68
N TYR A 94 2.21 16.30 -3.31
CA TYR A 94 1.57 15.86 -4.54
C TYR A 94 1.65 16.95 -5.61
N PRO A 95 1.46 16.59 -6.90
CA PRO A 95 1.40 17.58 -7.96
C PRO A 95 0.43 18.72 -7.65
N GLN A 96 0.86 19.95 -7.96
CA GLN A 96 0.12 21.20 -7.74
C GLN A 96 -0.05 21.64 -6.27
N ASP A 97 0.52 20.91 -5.31
CA ASP A 97 0.63 21.42 -3.95
C ASP A 97 1.53 22.68 -3.91
N LYS A 98 1.23 23.57 -2.97
CA LYS A 98 2.00 24.80 -2.74
C LYS A 98 2.41 24.92 -1.28
N LEU A 99 3.64 25.33 -1.03
CA LEU A 99 4.10 25.69 0.31
C LEU A 99 3.95 27.20 0.51
N MET A 100 3.36 27.59 1.62
CA MET A 100 3.31 28.98 2.07
C MET A 100 4.26 29.10 3.25
N ALA A 101 5.41 29.72 3.02
CA ALA A 101 6.48 29.86 3.99
C ALA A 101 6.43 31.25 4.65
N ALA A 102 6.60 31.31 5.97
CA ALA A 102 6.79 32.56 6.69
C ALA A 102 8.22 33.12 6.49
N ASN A 103 8.45 34.35 6.94
CA ASN A 103 9.79 34.94 6.92
C ASN A 103 10.79 34.09 7.70
N GLY A 104 11.92 33.74 7.08
CA GLY A 104 12.96 32.91 7.69
C GLY A 104 12.65 31.41 7.71
N ALA A 105 11.49 30.97 7.19
CA ALA A 105 11.22 29.54 7.08
C ALA A 105 12.08 28.88 5.99
N GLN A 106 12.49 27.65 6.25
CA GLN A 106 13.26 26.81 5.34
C GLN A 106 12.64 25.42 5.30
N VAL A 107 12.40 24.90 4.10
CA VAL A 107 11.86 23.54 3.90
C VAL A 107 12.75 22.81 2.92
N VAL A 108 13.07 21.56 3.24
CA VAL A 108 13.71 20.66 2.28
C VAL A 108 12.72 19.56 1.92
N VAL A 109 12.47 19.45 0.61
CA VAL A 109 11.67 18.40 0.01
C VAL A 109 12.61 17.47 -0.74
N GLN A 110 12.49 16.17 -0.52
CA GLN A 110 13.07 15.18 -1.42
C GLN A 110 12.01 14.75 -2.43
N CYS A 111 12.29 14.95 -3.70
CA CYS A 111 11.42 14.54 -4.79
C CYS A 111 11.49 13.02 -5.00
N ALA A 112 10.49 12.48 -5.69
CA ALA A 112 10.39 11.03 -5.93
C ALA A 112 11.51 10.46 -6.82
N ASP A 113 12.20 11.30 -7.59
CA ASP A 113 13.40 10.93 -8.34
C ASP A 113 14.69 10.92 -7.50
N LEU A 114 14.58 11.30 -6.22
CA LEU A 114 15.63 11.52 -5.21
C LEU A 114 16.36 12.86 -5.29
N SER A 115 16.01 13.74 -6.23
CA SER A 115 16.49 15.13 -6.19
C SER A 115 15.94 15.86 -4.95
N SER A 116 16.61 16.92 -4.54
CA SER A 116 16.17 17.75 -3.42
C SER A 116 15.78 19.15 -3.90
N LEU A 117 14.68 19.66 -3.37
CA LEU A 117 14.22 21.03 -3.54
C LEU A 117 14.29 21.74 -2.17
N SER A 118 15.08 22.79 -2.09
CA SER A 118 15.09 23.71 -0.96
C SER A 118 14.16 24.88 -1.23
N VAL A 119 13.27 25.15 -0.30
CA VAL A 119 12.38 26.30 -0.30
C VAL A 119 12.84 27.24 0.81
N GLU A 120 13.21 28.46 0.42
CA GLU A 120 13.71 29.50 1.31
C GLU A 120 12.98 30.81 1.07
N GLY A 121 12.80 31.58 2.14
CA GLY A 121 12.17 32.90 2.08
C GLY A 121 10.65 32.83 2.14
N ALA A 122 10.03 33.97 2.50
CA ALA A 122 8.59 34.04 2.65
C ALA A 122 7.87 34.02 1.30
N GLY A 123 6.65 33.52 1.32
CA GLY A 123 5.72 33.58 0.20
C GLY A 123 5.16 32.22 -0.19
N GLU A 124 4.45 32.21 -1.32
CA GLU A 124 3.88 31.00 -1.92
C GLU A 124 4.87 30.39 -2.91
N HIS A 125 5.28 29.16 -2.65
CA HIS A 125 6.23 28.40 -3.44
C HIS A 125 5.52 27.19 -4.07
N ARG A 126 5.55 27.13 -5.40
CA ARG A 126 5.02 25.99 -6.13
C ARG A 126 6.01 24.84 -6.09
N LEU A 127 5.55 23.63 -5.80
CA LEU A 127 6.39 22.42 -5.75
C LEU A 127 6.61 21.78 -7.14
N ASP A 128 6.61 22.60 -8.19
CA ASP A 128 6.74 22.15 -9.58
C ASP A 128 8.16 21.63 -9.90
N GLY A 129 9.14 21.91 -9.03
CA GLY A 129 10.50 21.40 -9.14
C GLY A 129 10.62 19.88 -8.95
N CYS A 130 9.62 19.23 -8.34
CA CYS A 130 9.55 17.78 -8.29
C CYS A 130 8.81 17.24 -9.53
N ALA A 131 9.54 16.53 -10.38
CA ALA A 131 9.01 15.93 -11.60
C ALA A 131 7.74 15.09 -11.30
N SER A 132 6.70 15.30 -12.11
CA SER A 132 5.45 14.55 -11.96
C SER A 132 5.69 13.07 -12.26
N VAL A 133 5.45 12.22 -11.26
CA VAL A 133 5.57 10.77 -11.42
C VAL A 133 4.33 10.24 -12.15
N THR A 134 4.53 9.57 -13.28
CA THR A 134 3.42 8.91 -13.99
C THR A 134 2.98 7.64 -13.25
N LYS A 135 1.68 7.30 -13.31
CA LYS A 135 1.05 6.14 -12.64
C LYS A 135 1.80 4.80 -12.80
N LYS A 136 2.61 4.64 -13.86
CA LYS A 136 3.41 3.43 -14.12
C LYS A 136 4.40 3.11 -12.98
N ALA A 137 4.79 4.09 -12.18
CA ALA A 137 5.72 3.92 -11.06
C ALA A 137 5.10 3.26 -9.81
N GLN A 138 3.76 3.16 -9.69
CA GLN A 138 3.11 2.56 -8.51
C GLN A 138 3.30 1.04 -8.41
N CYS A 139 3.67 0.38 -9.51
CA CYS A 139 3.84 -1.06 -9.59
C CYS A 139 5.31 -1.42 -9.74
N THR A 140 6.12 -1.01 -8.78
CA THR A 140 7.48 -1.52 -8.69
C THR A 140 7.40 -3.03 -8.47
N PRO A 141 8.18 -3.86 -9.21
CA PRO A 141 8.31 -5.28 -8.91
C PRO A 141 8.57 -5.49 -7.41
N GLY A 142 7.77 -6.32 -6.74
CA GLY A 142 7.86 -6.56 -5.29
C GLY A 142 6.75 -5.93 -4.43
N THR A 143 5.99 -4.95 -4.93
CA THR A 143 4.82 -4.40 -4.21
C THR A 143 3.69 -5.44 -4.11
N TYR A 144 3.17 -5.68 -2.90
CA TYR A 144 2.00 -6.55 -2.71
C TYR A 144 0.76 -5.78 -3.16
N LYS A 145 0.28 -6.14 -4.36
CA LYS A 145 -0.89 -5.58 -5.03
C LYS A 145 -0.76 -4.11 -5.43
N CYS A 146 -0.27 -3.95 -6.64
CA CYS A 146 -0.73 -2.85 -7.46
C CYS A 146 -2.25 -2.94 -7.74
N PRO A 147 -2.93 -1.82 -7.97
CA PRO A 147 -4.35 -1.69 -7.67
C PRO A 147 -5.23 -2.33 -8.71
N SER A 148 -5.62 -3.60 -8.49
CA SER A 148 -6.82 -4.17 -9.12
C SER A 148 -7.33 -5.47 -8.50
N ARG A 149 -6.83 -5.97 -7.37
CA ARG A 149 -7.35 -7.23 -6.81
C ARG A 149 -7.60 -7.24 -5.30
N PRO A 150 -8.87 -7.38 -4.86
CA PRO A 150 -9.17 -7.87 -3.53
C PRO A 150 -8.71 -9.34 -3.49
N GLY A 151 -7.75 -9.62 -2.61
CA GLY A 151 -7.37 -10.98 -2.27
C GLY A 151 -7.21 -11.01 -0.76
N SER A 152 -8.16 -11.57 -0.05
CA SER A 152 -8.04 -11.81 1.40
C SER A 152 -6.91 -12.80 1.63
N ILE A 153 -5.72 -12.31 1.95
CA ILE A 153 -4.76 -13.10 2.73
C ILE A 153 -4.73 -12.40 4.09
N ALA A 154 -5.50 -12.95 5.01
CA ALA A 154 -5.43 -12.58 6.42
C ALA A 154 -4.10 -13.13 6.95
N LEU A 155 -3.06 -12.31 6.96
CA LEU A 155 -1.79 -12.65 7.62
C LEU A 155 -1.93 -12.28 9.09
N ASN A 156 -2.74 -13.03 9.82
CA ASN A 156 -2.91 -12.91 11.26
C ASN A 156 -2.75 -14.25 11.98
N ASN A 157 -2.04 -15.20 11.36
CA ASN A 157 -1.84 -16.50 11.97
C ASN A 157 -0.65 -16.46 12.95
N SER A 158 -0.94 -16.24 14.23
CA SER A 158 0.06 -16.29 15.30
C SER A 158 0.56 -17.71 15.61
N SER A 159 -0.04 -18.75 15.02
CA SER A 159 0.36 -20.14 15.23
C SER A 159 1.56 -20.57 14.39
N ILE A 160 2.05 -19.71 13.48
CA ILE A 160 3.19 -20.02 12.61
C ILE A 160 4.31 -19.00 12.82
N PRO A 161 5.58 -19.40 12.64
CA PRO A 161 6.72 -18.49 12.71
C PRO A 161 6.87 -17.75 11.37
N TYR A 162 5.84 -16.99 10.96
CA TYR A 162 5.90 -16.25 9.71
C TYR A 162 7.08 -15.28 9.72
N ILE A 163 7.71 -15.12 8.56
CA ILE A 163 8.91 -14.31 8.45
C ILE A 163 8.53 -12.84 8.60
N ILE A 164 9.24 -12.12 9.46
CA ILE A 164 9.15 -10.65 9.56
C ILE A 164 10.25 -10.05 8.68
N SER A 165 11.45 -10.62 8.74
CA SER A 165 12.57 -10.19 7.91
C SER A 165 13.68 -11.24 7.74
N PRO A 166 14.46 -11.14 6.65
CA PRO A 166 14.13 -10.43 5.42
C PRO A 166 13.02 -11.17 4.64
N ARG A 167 12.11 -10.42 4.02
CA ARG A 167 11.08 -10.95 3.10
C ARG A 167 10.71 -9.87 2.09
N ARG A 168 10.49 -10.25 0.83
CA ARG A 168 10.05 -9.34 -0.24
C ARG A 168 10.92 -8.09 -0.35
N THR A 169 12.23 -8.25 -0.18
CA THR A 169 13.18 -7.14 -0.11
C THR A 169 14.46 -7.52 -0.84
N ASN A 170 15.12 -6.51 -1.40
CA ASN A 170 16.54 -6.60 -1.64
C ASN A 170 17.30 -6.32 -0.34
N LEU A 171 18.56 -6.70 -0.31
CA LEU A 171 19.49 -6.43 0.78
C LEU A 171 20.72 -5.69 0.28
N LEU A 172 21.20 -4.76 1.10
CA LEU A 172 22.51 -4.12 0.91
C LEU A 172 23.58 -4.76 1.80
N ASN A 173 23.17 -5.26 2.96
CA ASN A 173 24.01 -5.96 3.92
C ASN A 173 23.90 -7.49 3.72
N PRO A 174 25.01 -8.21 3.45
CA PRO A 174 24.99 -9.67 3.29
C PRO A 174 24.77 -10.44 4.60
N GLN A 175 24.78 -9.77 5.76
CA GLN A 175 24.51 -10.36 7.08
C GLN A 175 23.23 -9.75 7.68
N PRO A 176 22.05 -10.01 7.08
CA PRO A 176 20.79 -9.41 7.54
C PRO A 176 20.39 -9.93 8.91
N LYS A 177 19.63 -9.10 9.64
CA LYS A 177 18.90 -9.51 10.83
C LYS A 177 17.67 -10.31 10.43
N LEU A 178 17.65 -11.58 10.80
CA LEU A 178 16.55 -12.50 10.60
C LEU A 178 15.55 -12.32 11.75
N ARG A 179 14.27 -12.10 11.46
CA ARG A 179 13.19 -11.94 12.45
C ARG A 179 11.97 -12.76 12.03
N TRP A 180 11.31 -13.40 12.98
CA TRP A 180 10.05 -14.12 12.76
C TRP A 180 9.08 -13.93 13.91
N ASN A 181 7.82 -14.28 13.67
CA ASN A 181 6.79 -14.26 14.70
C ASN A 181 7.00 -15.36 15.75
N PRO A 182 6.88 -15.06 17.05
CA PRO A 182 6.87 -16.10 18.09
C PRO A 182 5.66 -17.02 17.93
N VAL A 183 5.87 -18.33 18.10
CA VAL A 183 4.80 -19.33 18.15
C VAL A 183 4.49 -19.66 19.61
N PRO A 184 3.23 -19.58 20.06
CA PRO A 184 2.85 -19.97 21.41
C PRO A 184 3.29 -21.40 21.75
N GLY A 185 3.94 -21.57 22.90
CA GLY A 185 4.45 -22.86 23.38
C GLY A 185 5.77 -23.31 22.75
N ALA A 186 6.31 -22.60 21.76
CA ALA A 186 7.62 -22.91 21.21
C ALA A 186 8.74 -22.43 22.12
N THR A 187 9.75 -23.28 22.34
CA THR A 187 10.93 -22.94 23.16
C THR A 187 12.19 -22.81 22.32
N SER A 188 12.15 -23.30 21.08
CA SER A 188 13.28 -23.24 20.16
C SER A 188 12.83 -23.25 18.70
N TYR A 189 13.68 -22.69 17.85
CA TYR A 189 13.47 -22.57 16.41
C TYR A 189 14.67 -23.12 15.66
N THR A 190 14.38 -23.92 14.63
CA THR A 190 15.34 -24.26 13.59
C THR A 190 15.22 -23.22 12.48
N VAL A 191 16.30 -22.48 12.25
CA VAL A 191 16.37 -21.39 11.26
C VAL A 191 17.24 -21.85 10.10
N SER A 192 16.83 -21.59 8.86
CA SER A 192 17.59 -21.98 7.67
C SER A 192 17.52 -20.93 6.57
N ILE A 193 18.62 -20.74 5.84
CA ILE A 193 18.66 -19.95 4.60
C ILE A 193 19.01 -20.91 3.46
N LYS A 194 18.24 -20.84 2.37
CA LYS A 194 18.45 -21.66 1.16
C LYS A 194 18.41 -20.80 -0.10
N GLY A 195 19.29 -21.08 -1.06
CA GLY A 195 19.33 -20.43 -2.37
C GLY A 195 20.75 -20.23 -2.86
N GLU A 196 20.98 -20.26 -4.18
CA GLU A 196 22.29 -19.95 -4.80
C GLU A 196 23.51 -20.63 -4.15
N GLY A 197 23.41 -21.93 -3.87
CA GLY A 197 24.49 -22.70 -3.23
C GLY A 197 24.58 -22.55 -1.70
N VAL A 198 23.75 -21.70 -1.09
CA VAL A 198 23.57 -21.61 0.36
C VAL A 198 22.56 -22.66 0.83
N ASP A 199 22.96 -23.45 1.82
CA ASP A 199 22.13 -24.33 2.64
C ASP A 199 22.60 -24.23 4.10
N TRP A 200 22.38 -23.07 4.70
CA TRP A 200 22.75 -22.78 6.08
C TRP A 200 21.60 -23.11 7.03
N LYS A 201 21.93 -23.61 8.23
CA LYS A 201 20.96 -24.00 9.26
C LYS A 201 21.54 -23.84 10.66
N THR A 202 20.72 -23.36 11.60
CA THR A 202 21.06 -23.30 13.02
C THR A 202 19.82 -23.51 13.90
N LYS A 203 20.03 -23.64 15.22
CA LYS A 203 18.96 -23.70 16.23
C LYS A 203 19.16 -22.60 17.26
N VAL A 204 18.10 -21.86 17.58
CA VAL A 204 18.09 -20.76 18.56
C VAL A 204 16.84 -20.82 19.44
N SER A 205 16.86 -20.17 20.60
CA SER A 205 15.67 -19.97 21.45
C SER A 205 14.95 -18.64 21.19
N ASP A 206 15.68 -17.64 20.70
CA ASP A 206 15.13 -16.30 20.38
C ASP A 206 14.30 -16.30 19.11
N THR A 207 13.61 -15.18 18.85
CA THR A 207 12.82 -14.94 17.62
C THR A 207 13.55 -14.09 16.58
N GLN A 208 14.84 -13.86 16.81
CA GLN A 208 15.71 -13.12 15.92
C GLN A 208 17.15 -13.62 16.02
N ILE A 209 17.89 -13.51 14.92
CA ILE A 209 19.33 -13.79 14.86
C ILE A 209 19.95 -13.01 13.71
N VAL A 210 21.22 -12.59 13.83
CA VAL A 210 21.98 -12.05 12.70
C VAL A 210 22.57 -13.20 11.90
N TYR A 211 22.38 -13.18 10.58
CA TYR A 211 22.99 -14.19 9.73
C TYR A 211 24.53 -14.08 9.78
N PRO A 212 25.27 -15.13 10.15
CA PRO A 212 26.71 -15.03 10.40
C PRO A 212 27.55 -14.87 9.11
N GLY A 213 27.00 -15.23 7.95
CA GLY A 213 27.73 -15.14 6.67
C GLY A 213 28.77 -16.25 6.43
N GLU A 214 28.75 -17.34 7.22
CA GLU A 214 29.62 -18.51 7.00
C GLU A 214 29.50 -19.08 5.58
N GLN A 215 28.28 -19.07 5.03
CA GLN A 215 28.02 -19.32 3.61
C GLN A 215 27.65 -17.99 2.94
N PRO A 216 28.57 -17.33 2.24
CA PRO A 216 28.33 -15.96 1.80
C PRO A 216 27.17 -15.86 0.81
N LEU A 217 26.27 -14.91 1.06
CA LEU A 217 25.25 -14.53 0.09
C LEU A 217 25.94 -13.89 -1.13
N GLN A 218 25.67 -14.44 -2.31
CA GLN A 218 26.16 -13.93 -3.58
C GLN A 218 25.35 -12.70 -4.06
N PRO A 219 26.01 -11.65 -4.60
CA PRO A 219 25.33 -10.53 -5.23
C PRO A 219 24.38 -10.98 -6.33
N GLY A 220 23.17 -10.41 -6.37
CA GLY A 220 22.10 -10.81 -7.30
C GLY A 220 21.40 -12.12 -6.92
N GLY A 221 21.92 -12.87 -5.95
CA GLY A 221 21.35 -14.14 -5.56
C GLY A 221 20.01 -14.01 -4.83
N TYR A 222 19.13 -15.00 -5.01
CA TYR A 222 17.81 -15.07 -4.36
C TYR A 222 17.76 -16.18 -3.31
N TYR A 223 17.21 -15.87 -2.15
CA TYR A 223 17.21 -16.73 -0.98
C TYR A 223 15.84 -16.81 -0.31
N LEU A 224 15.62 -17.92 0.40
CA LEU A 224 14.47 -18.14 1.27
C LEU A 224 14.94 -18.31 2.71
N LEU A 225 14.31 -17.56 3.62
CA LEU A 225 14.40 -17.81 5.06
C LEU A 225 13.28 -18.78 5.45
N ILE A 226 13.66 -19.89 6.06
CA ILE A 226 12.74 -20.92 6.57
C ILE A 226 12.94 -21.04 8.07
N VAL A 227 11.86 -20.95 8.83
CA VAL A 227 11.87 -21.12 10.29
C VAL A 227 10.89 -22.21 10.68
N ARG A 228 11.34 -23.14 11.52
CA ARG A 228 10.50 -24.20 12.09
C ARG A 228 10.57 -24.14 13.61
N ALA A 229 9.43 -24.00 14.26
CA ALA A 229 9.31 -24.13 15.71
C ALA A 229 9.44 -25.60 16.12
N ASP A 230 9.88 -25.84 17.35
CA ASP A 230 9.90 -27.18 17.97
C ASP A 230 8.51 -27.77 18.21
N THR A 231 7.46 -26.95 18.17
CA THR A 231 6.05 -27.38 18.12
C THR A 231 5.65 -28.03 16.79
N GLY A 232 6.52 -27.96 15.77
CA GLY A 232 6.28 -28.47 14.42
C GLY A 232 5.75 -27.43 13.43
N ALA A 233 5.33 -26.25 13.90
CA ALA A 233 4.87 -25.15 13.03
C ALA A 233 6.00 -24.59 12.16
N SER A 234 5.71 -24.25 10.90
CA SER A 234 6.71 -23.81 9.93
C SER A 234 6.33 -22.48 9.28
N SER A 235 7.32 -21.67 8.94
CA SER A 235 7.12 -20.44 8.16
C SER A 235 6.59 -20.72 6.75
N THR A 236 6.80 -21.95 6.26
CA THR A 236 6.27 -22.43 4.97
C THR A 236 4.77 -22.71 4.99
N ASP A 237 4.15 -22.71 6.17
CA ASP A 237 2.70 -22.86 6.32
C ASP A 237 1.98 -21.53 6.02
N GLU A 238 2.74 -20.44 5.81
CA GLU A 238 2.22 -19.16 5.33
C GLU A 238 1.67 -19.32 3.89
N PRO A 239 0.46 -18.82 3.58
CA PRO A 239 -0.10 -18.89 2.25
C PRO A 239 0.83 -18.30 1.19
N ILE A 240 0.94 -18.94 0.03
CA ILE A 240 1.75 -18.43 -1.08
C ILE A 240 1.19 -17.08 -1.54
N ILE A 241 2.07 -16.08 -1.56
CA ILE A 241 1.73 -14.70 -1.94
C ILE A 241 2.40 -14.35 -3.27
N PRO A 242 1.70 -13.67 -4.20
CA PRO A 242 2.35 -13.07 -5.37
C PRO A 242 3.53 -12.17 -4.98
N GLY A 243 4.66 -12.38 -5.65
CA GLY A 243 5.95 -11.75 -5.33
C GLY A 243 6.85 -12.57 -4.39
N GLY A 244 6.39 -13.72 -3.90
CA GLY A 244 7.17 -14.61 -3.04
C GLY A 244 7.36 -14.07 -1.61
N LEU A 245 8.08 -14.84 -0.79
CA LEU A 245 8.48 -14.48 0.58
C LEU A 245 10.00 -14.41 0.75
N GLY A 246 10.76 -14.64 -0.33
CA GLY A 246 12.22 -14.58 -0.31
C GLY A 246 12.77 -13.17 -0.40
N PHE A 247 14.10 -13.10 -0.51
CA PHE A 247 14.85 -11.86 -0.58
C PHE A 247 16.07 -12.05 -1.48
N SER A 248 16.63 -10.95 -1.97
CA SER A 248 17.84 -10.97 -2.81
C SER A 248 18.92 -10.08 -2.25
N LEU A 249 20.18 -10.45 -2.42
CA LEU A 249 21.27 -9.48 -2.22
C LEU A 249 21.39 -8.63 -3.48
N LEU A 250 21.51 -7.30 -3.34
CA LEU A 250 21.70 -6.43 -4.51
C LEU A 250 22.93 -6.87 -5.33
N GLU A 251 22.82 -6.73 -6.65
CA GLU A 251 23.98 -6.83 -7.54
C GLU A 251 25.04 -5.80 -7.15
N ALA A 252 26.31 -6.14 -7.38
CA ALA A 252 27.43 -5.31 -6.95
C ALA A 252 27.37 -3.86 -7.48
N THR A 253 26.94 -3.69 -8.74
CA THR A 253 26.78 -2.37 -9.39
C THR A 253 25.69 -1.53 -8.71
N SER A 254 24.51 -2.11 -8.48
CA SER A 254 23.41 -1.46 -7.78
C SER A 254 23.76 -1.15 -6.33
N ALA A 255 24.43 -2.07 -5.63
CA ALA A 255 24.90 -1.86 -4.27
C ALA A 255 25.90 -0.70 -4.19
N GLN A 256 26.81 -0.57 -5.16
CA GLN A 256 27.75 0.55 -5.22
C GLN A 256 27.05 1.89 -5.50
N GLN A 257 26.06 1.90 -6.40
CA GLN A 257 25.25 3.10 -6.65
C GLN A 257 24.51 3.57 -5.39
N VAL A 258 23.88 2.63 -4.66
CA VAL A 258 23.21 2.95 -3.39
C VAL A 258 24.19 3.53 -2.38
N ARG A 259 25.38 2.93 -2.23
CA ARG A 259 26.41 3.44 -1.31
C ARG A 259 26.92 4.83 -1.69
N SER A 260 27.11 5.10 -2.98
CA SER A 260 27.51 6.43 -3.46
C SER A 260 26.46 7.48 -3.13
N GLN A 261 25.19 7.22 -3.49
CA GLN A 261 24.08 8.14 -3.20
C GLN A 261 23.87 8.31 -1.68
N ALA A 262 24.06 7.25 -0.89
CA ALA A 262 24.00 7.33 0.56
C ALA A 262 25.13 8.22 1.14
N ALA A 263 26.34 8.15 0.58
CA ALA A 263 27.45 9.02 0.96
C ALA A 263 27.18 10.49 0.60
N GLU A 264 26.57 10.76 -0.57
CA GLU A 264 26.14 12.09 -0.97
C GLU A 264 25.09 12.66 -0.01
N ILE A 265 24.10 11.86 0.40
CA ILE A 265 23.09 12.25 1.41
C ILE A 265 23.76 12.55 2.76
N ALA A 266 24.76 11.76 3.15
CA ALA A 266 25.47 11.96 4.42
C ALA A 266 26.19 13.31 4.49
N GLN A 267 26.64 13.84 3.34
CA GLN A 267 27.33 15.13 3.24
C GLN A 267 26.39 16.34 3.24
N GLN A 268 25.08 16.14 3.06
CA GLN A 268 24.13 17.25 3.02
C GLN A 268 24.09 18.03 4.34
N PRO A 269 23.85 19.35 4.33
CA PRO A 269 23.72 20.15 5.54
C PRO A 269 22.35 20.00 6.21
N TRP A 270 21.74 18.81 6.12
CA TRP A 270 20.42 18.53 6.69
C TRP A 270 20.54 17.94 8.10
N THR A 271 19.45 18.03 8.85
CA THR A 271 19.32 17.37 10.16
C THR A 271 19.50 15.85 10.05
N LYS A 272 19.84 15.19 11.16
CA LYS A 272 19.94 13.71 11.20
C LYS A 272 18.66 13.05 10.73
N GLN A 273 17.50 13.53 11.19
CA GLN A 273 16.19 13.02 10.78
C GLN A 273 15.96 13.17 9.28
N ALA A 274 16.28 14.33 8.70
CA ALA A 274 16.14 14.58 7.27
C ALA A 274 17.03 13.65 6.42
N LYS A 275 18.29 13.44 6.84
CA LYS A 275 19.19 12.47 6.19
C LYS A 275 18.64 11.05 6.27
N THR A 276 18.11 10.64 7.42
CA THR A 276 17.49 9.31 7.56
C THR A 276 16.29 9.14 6.63
N LEU A 277 15.39 10.12 6.55
CA LEU A 277 14.25 10.05 5.62
C LEU A 277 14.70 10.04 4.15
N ALA A 278 15.75 10.80 3.82
CA ALA A 278 16.32 10.78 2.48
C ALA A 278 16.91 9.41 2.12
N LEU A 279 17.60 8.75 3.06
CA LEU A 279 18.12 7.39 2.91
C LEU A 279 16.99 6.36 2.80
N VAL A 280 15.91 6.50 3.58
CA VAL A 280 14.71 5.65 3.49
C VAL A 280 14.16 5.66 2.07
N ASN A 281 13.96 6.84 1.46
CA ASN A 281 13.43 6.94 0.10
C ASN A 281 14.41 6.39 -0.95
N LEU A 282 15.71 6.60 -0.78
CA LEU A 282 16.74 5.96 -1.60
C LEU A 282 16.61 4.43 -1.52
N TYR A 283 16.52 3.87 -0.33
CA TYR A 283 16.43 2.43 -0.12
C TYR A 283 15.16 1.84 -0.74
N LEU A 284 14.03 2.53 -0.59
CA LEU A 284 12.78 2.13 -1.24
C LEU A 284 12.87 2.12 -2.78
N LYS A 285 13.60 3.07 -3.39
CA LYS A 285 13.84 3.08 -4.85
C LYS A 285 14.56 1.81 -5.33
N TYR A 286 15.45 1.26 -4.50
CA TYR A 286 16.23 0.05 -4.78
C TYR A 286 15.60 -1.24 -4.21
N GLY A 287 14.38 -1.17 -3.67
CA GLY A 287 13.68 -2.33 -3.11
C GLY A 287 14.26 -2.83 -1.77
N LEU A 288 15.13 -2.05 -1.13
CA LEU A 288 15.69 -2.28 0.21
C LEU A 288 14.66 -1.93 1.29
N THR A 289 13.48 -2.56 1.18
CA THR A 289 12.31 -2.23 2.01
C THR A 289 12.59 -2.50 3.48
N PHE A 290 13.32 -3.58 3.78
CA PHE A 290 13.62 -3.94 5.15
C PHE A 290 14.54 -2.93 5.83
N GLU A 291 15.65 -2.56 5.19
CA GLU A 291 16.56 -1.54 5.71
C GLU A 291 15.87 -0.18 5.84
N ALA A 292 14.96 0.16 4.92
CA ALA A 292 14.14 1.36 5.03
C ALA A 292 13.20 1.31 6.26
N VAL A 293 12.60 0.15 6.56
CA VAL A 293 11.80 -0.05 7.77
C VAL A 293 12.67 0.09 9.01
N GLU A 294 13.81 -0.61 9.10
CA GLU A 294 14.70 -0.54 10.27
C GLU A 294 15.11 0.90 10.60
N MET A 295 15.49 1.69 9.57
CA MET A 295 15.82 3.11 9.78
C MET A 295 14.64 3.93 10.33
N LEU A 296 13.41 3.65 9.91
CA LEU A 296 12.23 4.33 10.44
C LEU A 296 11.88 3.85 11.86
N GLU A 297 12.02 2.55 12.15
CA GLU A 297 11.86 2.00 13.51
C GLU A 297 12.87 2.65 14.47
N ASP A 298 14.13 2.82 14.04
CA ASP A 298 15.17 3.49 14.83
C ASP A 298 14.87 4.98 15.09
N LEU A 299 14.30 5.70 14.11
CA LEU A 299 13.84 7.08 14.34
C LEU A 299 12.74 7.13 15.40
N VAL A 300 11.76 6.24 15.30
CA VAL A 300 10.66 6.13 16.25
C VAL A 300 11.17 5.79 17.65
N ASN A 301 12.03 4.78 17.77
CA ASN A 301 12.63 4.37 19.04
C ASN A 301 13.56 5.46 19.61
N GLY A 302 14.11 6.33 18.76
CA GLY A 302 14.87 7.52 19.13
C GLY A 302 14.03 8.71 19.59
N GLY A 303 12.70 8.56 19.69
CA GLY A 303 11.78 9.59 20.21
C GLY A 303 11.11 10.47 19.15
N VAL A 304 11.20 10.11 17.86
CA VAL A 304 10.50 10.85 16.80
C VAL A 304 9.03 10.45 16.74
N GLU A 305 8.15 11.29 17.29
CA GLU A 305 6.72 11.03 17.42
C GLU A 305 5.85 11.79 16.41
N THR A 306 6.06 11.56 15.12
CA THR A 306 5.24 12.20 14.07
C THR A 306 4.33 11.19 13.37
N ALA A 307 3.03 11.49 13.28
CA ALA A 307 2.06 10.64 12.56
C ALA A 307 2.49 10.24 11.13
N PRO A 308 3.08 11.13 10.29
CA PRO A 308 3.54 10.74 8.95
C PRO A 308 4.57 9.61 8.94
N ILE A 309 5.51 9.60 9.90
CA ILE A 309 6.55 8.56 10.00
C ILE A 309 5.94 7.22 10.41
N TYR A 310 5.08 7.21 11.42
CA TYR A 310 4.35 6.00 11.82
C TYR A 310 3.46 5.47 10.69
N ASN A 311 2.75 6.35 9.99
CA ASN A 311 1.98 6.00 8.80
C ASN A 311 2.86 5.36 7.72
N LYS A 312 4.07 5.88 7.50
CA LYS A 312 5.01 5.32 6.54
C LYS A 312 5.46 3.91 6.93
N VAL A 313 5.79 3.68 8.20
CA VAL A 313 6.17 2.33 8.68
C VAL A 313 4.99 1.35 8.50
N GLY A 314 3.79 1.76 8.88
CA GLY A 314 2.56 0.97 8.67
C GLY A 314 2.32 0.63 7.20
N GLU A 315 2.54 1.59 6.29
CA GLU A 315 2.45 1.40 4.83
C GLU A 315 3.44 0.35 4.34
N LEU A 316 4.72 0.46 4.73
CA LEU A 316 5.77 -0.47 4.31
C LEU A 316 5.45 -1.90 4.78
N TYR A 317 5.06 -2.06 6.05
CA TYR A 317 4.61 -3.36 6.54
C TYR A 317 3.41 -3.89 5.76
N LEU A 318 2.36 -3.08 5.57
CA LEU A 318 1.11 -3.55 4.98
C LEU A 318 1.20 -3.86 3.48
N ASN A 319 1.87 -2.98 2.73
CA ASN A 319 1.81 -2.92 1.26
C ASN A 319 3.05 -3.50 0.58
N PHE A 320 4.21 -3.49 1.26
CA PHE A 320 5.44 -4.03 0.67
C PHE A 320 5.78 -5.39 1.27
N LEU A 321 5.62 -5.55 2.59
CA LEU A 321 5.96 -6.80 3.28
C LEU A 321 4.76 -7.74 3.49
N ALA A 322 3.53 -7.24 3.31
CA ALA A 322 2.27 -7.93 3.60
C ALA A 322 2.06 -8.29 5.09
N LEU A 323 2.71 -7.58 6.00
CA LEU A 323 2.71 -7.81 7.44
C LEU A 323 1.63 -6.96 8.15
N ALA A 324 0.38 -7.41 8.09
CA ALA A 324 -0.76 -6.71 8.70
C ALA A 324 -0.67 -6.53 10.24
N PRO A 325 -0.15 -7.48 11.04
CA PRO A 325 0.00 -7.30 12.49
C PRO A 325 0.96 -6.18 12.85
N GLN A 326 2.11 -6.12 12.18
CA GLN A 326 3.10 -5.06 12.34
C GLN A 326 2.51 -3.72 11.91
N ALA A 327 1.84 -3.69 10.75
CA ALA A 327 1.18 -2.48 10.27
C ALA A 327 0.12 -1.95 11.24
N LYS A 328 -0.66 -2.83 11.90
CA LYS A 328 -1.67 -2.44 12.89
C LYS A 328 -1.08 -1.55 13.98
N THR A 329 0.06 -1.97 14.54
CA THR A 329 0.73 -1.27 15.64
C THR A 329 1.09 0.15 15.22
N TYR A 330 1.72 0.31 14.06
CA TYR A 330 2.18 1.60 13.58
C TYR A 330 1.02 2.52 13.15
N TYR A 331 0.00 2.01 12.44
CA TYR A 331 -1.16 2.83 12.11
C TYR A 331 -1.98 3.23 13.34
N ALA A 332 -2.14 2.35 14.32
CA ALA A 332 -2.82 2.70 15.57
C ALA A 332 -2.09 3.81 16.33
N GLN A 333 -0.75 3.78 16.34
CA GLN A 333 0.03 4.86 16.93
C GLN A 333 -0.04 6.15 16.10
N ALA A 334 -0.05 6.07 14.76
CA ALA A 334 -0.25 7.24 13.91
C ALA A 334 -1.60 7.93 14.17
N VAL A 335 -2.68 7.17 14.36
CA VAL A 335 -4.01 7.71 14.73
C VAL A 335 -3.95 8.45 16.08
N LYS A 336 -3.18 7.94 17.05
CA LYS A 336 -3.02 8.59 18.36
C LYS A 336 -2.18 9.87 18.29
N LEU A 337 -1.16 9.89 17.43
CA LEU A 337 -0.24 11.02 17.27
C LEU A 337 -0.78 12.13 16.36
N ALA A 338 -1.79 11.85 15.54
CA ALA A 338 -2.41 12.85 14.70
C ALA A 338 -3.07 13.93 15.57
N ASP A 339 -2.72 15.20 15.31
CA ASP A 339 -3.38 16.35 15.93
C ASP A 339 -4.87 16.31 15.53
N SER A 340 -5.77 16.52 16.49
CA SER A 340 -7.21 16.55 16.21
C SER A 340 -7.62 17.64 15.22
N ASN A 341 -6.78 18.67 15.05
CA ASN A 341 -6.97 19.73 14.07
C ASN A 341 -6.30 19.42 12.71
N ASP A 342 -5.45 18.40 12.64
CA ASP A 342 -4.86 17.90 11.42
C ASP A 342 -5.71 16.76 10.85
N ILE A 343 -6.82 17.16 10.24
CA ILE A 343 -7.80 16.25 9.63
C ILE A 343 -7.10 15.35 8.61
N GLU A 344 -6.09 15.84 7.89
CA GLU A 344 -5.41 15.07 6.85
C GLU A 344 -4.62 13.90 7.43
N GLU A 345 -3.76 14.14 8.42
CA GLU A 345 -2.97 13.05 9.03
C GLU A 345 -3.86 12.05 9.76
N GLN A 346 -4.91 12.53 10.44
CA GLN A 346 -5.89 11.66 11.08
C GLN A 346 -6.59 10.76 10.06
N THR A 347 -7.03 11.33 8.94
CA THR A 347 -7.73 10.65 7.85
C THR A 347 -6.86 9.55 7.22
N VAL A 348 -5.61 9.88 6.91
CA VAL A 348 -4.65 8.93 6.32
C VAL A 348 -4.38 7.75 7.27
N ALA A 349 -4.20 8.03 8.56
CA ALA A 349 -3.93 7.01 9.56
C ALA A 349 -5.13 6.08 9.78
N GLN A 350 -6.34 6.65 9.86
CA GLN A 350 -7.59 5.89 9.97
C GLN A 350 -7.82 5.01 8.76
N GLU A 351 -7.52 5.49 7.56
CA GLU A 351 -7.62 4.67 6.36
C GLU A 351 -6.68 3.45 6.45
N GLY A 352 -5.41 3.68 6.76
CA GLY A 352 -4.43 2.60 6.91
C GLY A 352 -4.85 1.57 7.94
N LEU A 353 -5.33 2.01 9.11
CA LEU A 353 -5.85 1.12 10.15
C LEU A 353 -7.11 0.37 9.70
N GLY A 354 -8.04 1.04 9.01
CA GLY A 354 -9.25 0.41 8.46
C GLY A 354 -8.94 -0.67 7.43
N GLN A 355 -7.92 -0.45 6.58
CA GLN A 355 -7.42 -1.46 5.66
C GLN A 355 -6.82 -2.67 6.39
N VAL A 356 -6.09 -2.45 7.50
CA VAL A 356 -5.58 -3.55 8.34
C VAL A 356 -6.73 -4.36 8.94
N GLN A 357 -7.73 -3.69 9.51
CA GLN A 357 -8.88 -4.35 10.13
C GLN A 357 -9.68 -5.18 9.11
N ALA A 358 -9.83 -4.68 7.89
CA ALA A 358 -10.45 -5.42 6.80
C ALA A 358 -9.68 -6.72 6.49
N ARG A 359 -8.34 -6.71 6.56
CA ARG A 359 -7.50 -7.91 6.37
C ARG A 359 -7.59 -8.89 7.54
N PHE A 360 -7.88 -8.40 8.74
CA PHE A 360 -8.12 -9.24 9.91
C PHE A 360 -9.52 -9.86 9.96
N GLY A 361 -10.40 -9.50 9.01
CA GLY A 361 -11.80 -9.93 9.04
C GLY A 361 -12.64 -9.17 10.06
N ASN A 362 -12.09 -8.14 10.70
CA ASN A 362 -12.80 -7.30 11.67
C ASN A 362 -13.66 -6.27 10.90
N GLN A 363 -14.72 -6.76 10.28
CA GLN A 363 -15.47 -6.01 9.28
C GLN A 363 -16.11 -4.74 9.83
N ASP A 364 -16.72 -4.80 11.02
CA ASP A 364 -17.38 -3.63 11.63
C ASP A 364 -16.40 -2.51 11.92
N GLU A 365 -15.25 -2.85 12.51
CA GLU A 365 -14.19 -1.90 12.80
C GLU A 365 -13.54 -1.34 11.52
N ALA A 366 -13.38 -2.19 10.49
CA ALA A 366 -12.92 -1.74 9.19
C ALA A 366 -13.89 -0.74 8.55
N ILE A 367 -15.18 -1.04 8.56
CA ILE A 367 -16.22 -0.14 8.04
C ILE A 367 -16.20 1.18 8.82
N ARG A 368 -16.15 1.14 10.16
CA ARG A 368 -16.09 2.32 11.01
C ARG A 368 -14.91 3.23 10.63
N LEU A 369 -13.69 2.69 10.62
CA LEU A 369 -12.48 3.46 10.33
C LEU A 369 -12.42 3.99 8.89
N LEU A 370 -12.84 3.18 7.91
CA LEU A 370 -12.86 3.61 6.50
C LEU A 370 -13.96 4.65 6.23
N THR A 371 -15.05 4.63 7.02
CA THR A 371 -16.09 5.67 6.99
C THR A 371 -15.55 6.98 7.54
N MET A 372 -14.86 6.95 8.70
CA MET A 372 -14.20 8.14 9.25
C MET A 372 -13.18 8.73 8.26
N ALA A 373 -12.39 7.88 7.61
CA ALA A 373 -11.46 8.33 6.58
C ALA A 373 -12.16 8.94 5.37
N ARG A 374 -13.27 8.35 4.90
CA ARG A 374 -14.07 8.92 3.81
C ARG A 374 -14.56 10.32 4.18
N ASP A 375 -15.12 10.48 5.37
CA ASP A 375 -15.68 11.76 5.85
C ASP A 375 -14.58 12.81 6.01
N GLY A 376 -13.41 12.40 6.48
CA GLY A 376 -12.23 13.27 6.52
C GLY A 376 -11.76 13.72 5.13
N TYR A 377 -11.70 12.82 4.16
CA TYR A 377 -11.39 13.19 2.76
C TYR A 377 -12.47 14.07 2.13
N GLU A 378 -13.74 13.89 2.49
CA GLU A 378 -14.83 14.77 2.06
C GLU A 378 -14.67 16.18 2.64
N ALA A 379 -14.37 16.30 3.94
CA ALA A 379 -14.10 17.57 4.60
C ALA A 379 -12.87 18.30 4.00
N LEU A 380 -11.88 17.54 3.54
CA LEU A 380 -10.71 18.06 2.84
C LEU A 380 -11.00 18.48 1.39
N GLY A 381 -12.09 18.00 0.79
CA GLY A 381 -12.41 18.22 -0.64
C GLY A 381 -11.75 17.22 -1.59
N ASP A 382 -11.17 16.12 -1.07
CA ASP A 382 -10.55 15.05 -1.88
C ASP A 382 -11.62 14.09 -2.44
N THR A 383 -12.41 14.59 -3.39
CA THR A 383 -13.52 13.85 -4.02
C THR A 383 -13.08 12.55 -4.70
N GLU A 384 -11.83 12.48 -5.18
CA GLU A 384 -11.31 11.26 -5.77
C GLU A 384 -11.18 10.16 -4.71
N ARG A 385 -10.58 10.51 -3.56
CA ARG A 385 -10.37 9.54 -2.49
C ARG A 385 -11.68 9.10 -1.85
N VAL A 386 -12.64 10.01 -1.71
CA VAL A 386 -14.02 9.69 -1.31
C VAL A 386 -14.61 8.61 -2.22
N SER A 387 -14.58 8.81 -3.55
CA SER A 387 -15.13 7.83 -4.50
C SER A 387 -14.44 6.46 -4.42
N GLN A 388 -13.13 6.42 -4.15
CA GLN A 388 -12.38 5.18 -3.97
C GLN A 388 -12.81 4.44 -2.70
N LEU A 389 -12.94 5.16 -1.58
CA LEU A 389 -13.36 4.58 -0.31
C LEU A 389 -14.81 4.11 -0.34
N GLU A 390 -15.72 4.83 -0.99
CA GLU A 390 -17.11 4.38 -1.17
C GLU A 390 -17.21 3.05 -1.93
N LYS A 391 -16.35 2.84 -2.94
CA LYS A 391 -16.28 1.55 -3.65
C LYS A 391 -15.80 0.43 -2.72
N GLN A 392 -14.77 0.71 -1.90
CA GLN A 392 -14.24 -0.24 -0.94
C GLN A 392 -15.27 -0.57 0.16
N LEU A 393 -15.94 0.43 0.72
CA LEU A 393 -16.98 0.28 1.73
C LEU A 393 -18.15 -0.55 1.20
N ARG A 394 -18.65 -0.26 -0.02
CA ARG A 394 -19.69 -1.08 -0.65
C ARG A 394 -19.30 -2.55 -0.77
N ALA A 395 -18.05 -2.81 -1.17
CA ALA A 395 -17.54 -4.18 -1.31
C ALA A 395 -17.37 -4.91 0.04
N LEU A 396 -17.08 -4.18 1.13
CA LEU A 396 -17.04 -4.75 2.49
C LEU A 396 -18.45 -5.04 2.99
N ILE A 397 -19.36 -4.08 2.89
CA ILE A 397 -20.75 -4.22 3.34
C ILE A 397 -21.45 -5.38 2.61
N SER A 398 -21.20 -5.56 1.30
CA SER A 398 -21.79 -6.66 0.53
C SER A 398 -21.26 -8.05 0.93
N LYS A 399 -20.12 -8.14 1.61
CA LYS A 399 -19.55 -9.43 2.07
C LYS A 399 -20.03 -9.86 3.45
N GLY A 400 -20.60 -8.95 4.24
CA GLY A 400 -21.15 -9.26 5.56
C GLY A 400 -22.65 -9.55 5.57
N LYS A 401 -23.30 -9.47 4.40
CA LYS A 401 -24.62 -10.03 4.15
C LYS A 401 -24.44 -11.40 3.51
#